data_AF-A0A387C253-F1
#
_entry.id   AF-A0A387C253-F1
#
_cell.length_a   1.000
_cell.length_b   1.000
_cell.length_c   1.000
_cell.angle_alpha   90.00
_cell.angle_beta   90.00
_cell.angle_gamma   90.00
#
_symmetry.space_group_name_H-M   'P 1'
#
loop_
_entity.id
_entity.type
_entity.pdbx_description
1 polymer ?
#
loop_
_entity_poly.entity_id
_entity_poly.type
_entity_poly.pdbx_seq_one_letter_code
_entity_poly.pdbx_strand_id
1 'polypeptide(L)'
;MPTFDNPVEDAMEASAALRGLAHATRTFDNPAETYPVLGELLAGVRSLRQVLDQLAAAHIKARSRAHTDAGSQPAGATAALAAADELHQAGTLLDTVHDRVDAAMSQSGQIAWHPAPEPLDTTGATRTTVQAGELRLTVWPDVPLGEHQRYAYRIEHPATGQSVEGRDLFTGTGAPVSPERALRELAVFLSAAGEARQFTIENPGQHTDNDGAFPDWVTDAARQHPDTLIELIDHDPDIADKTSRRWVSVVFLQGDEADPVLDIIERDGTDTAIERLAGYDFGEETTQAALENGYVYDTPPTGALDRTAIGDVYTLTYSPFLGHVSLLRTHDAAPDPALLDIDIPAPAPARRTVERAPVRAGRAEATDWFARRPGASASHGRGLAL
;
A
#
# COMPACT_ATOMS: atom_id res chain seq x y z
N MET A 1 -10.11 15.05 45.63
CA MET A 1 -9.27 14.01 46.24
C MET A 1 -10.24 13.11 46.95
N PRO A 2 -10.19 11.78 46.71
CA PRO A 2 -11.16 10.86 47.28
C PRO A 2 -11.21 11.01 48.79
N THR A 3 -12.43 11.07 49.30
CA THR A 3 -12.75 11.20 50.72
C THR A 3 -12.61 9.86 51.44
N PHE A 4 -12.70 8.74 50.72
CA PHE A 4 -12.65 7.35 51.18
C PHE A 4 -13.79 6.93 52.15
N ASP A 5 -14.53 7.89 52.69
CA ASP A 5 -15.62 7.68 53.65
C ASP A 5 -16.99 8.14 53.10
N ASN A 6 -17.03 8.90 51.99
CA ASN A 6 -18.27 9.37 51.37
C ASN A 6 -18.42 8.81 49.94
N PRO A 7 -19.08 7.64 49.76
CA PRO A 7 -19.16 6.97 48.47
C PRO A 7 -19.93 7.76 47.40
N VAL A 8 -20.81 8.69 47.78
CA VAL A 8 -21.55 9.53 46.83
C VAL A 8 -20.64 10.59 46.21
N GLU A 9 -19.85 11.26 47.05
CA GLU A 9 -18.90 12.27 46.61
C GLU A 9 -17.76 11.64 45.80
N ASP A 10 -17.24 10.50 46.27
CA ASP A 10 -16.18 9.76 45.57
C ASP A 10 -16.66 9.23 44.21
N ALA A 11 -17.93 8.83 44.07
CA ALA A 11 -18.49 8.44 42.78
C ALA A 11 -18.58 9.62 41.80
N MET A 12 -18.92 10.82 42.28
CA MET A 12 -18.91 12.04 41.46
C MET A 12 -17.49 12.40 41.01
N GLU A 13 -16.51 12.31 41.90
CA GLU A 13 -15.10 12.53 41.58
C GLU A 13 -14.59 11.51 40.57
N ALA A 14 -14.93 10.22 40.73
CA ALA A 14 -14.58 9.18 39.77
C ALA A 14 -15.13 9.46 38.37
N SER A 15 -16.40 9.87 38.26
CA SER A 15 -16.99 10.26 36.97
C SER A 15 -16.31 11.49 36.35
N ALA A 16 -15.93 12.48 37.17
CA ALA A 16 -15.18 13.64 36.71
C ALA A 16 -13.77 13.27 36.23
N ALA A 17 -13.08 12.40 36.96
CA ALA A 17 -11.75 11.91 36.60
C ALA A 17 -11.78 11.13 35.28
N LEU A 18 -12.76 10.23 35.08
CA LEU A 18 -12.92 9.50 33.82
C LEU A 18 -13.21 10.43 32.63
N ARG A 19 -14.02 11.49 32.82
CA ARG A 19 -14.24 12.50 31.78
C ARG A 19 -12.97 13.30 31.47
N GLY A 20 -12.20 13.66 32.49
CA GLY A 20 -10.90 14.30 32.33
C GLY A 20 -9.92 13.43 31.57
N LEU A 21 -9.85 12.13 31.91
CA LEU A 21 -9.02 11.16 31.22
C LEU A 21 -9.45 11.01 29.75
N ALA A 22 -10.75 10.82 29.48
CA ALA A 22 -11.27 10.71 28.12
C ALA A 22 -10.95 11.94 27.24
N HIS A 23 -10.91 13.13 27.85
CA HIS A 23 -10.49 14.34 27.15
C HIS A 23 -8.98 14.34 26.88
N ALA A 24 -8.16 14.02 27.88
CA ALA A 24 -6.71 14.01 27.77
C ALA A 24 -6.19 12.96 26.77
N THR A 25 -6.84 11.79 26.69
CA THR A 25 -6.44 10.69 25.79
C THR A 25 -6.85 10.91 24.33
N ARG A 26 -7.39 12.07 23.96
CA ARG A 26 -7.65 12.41 22.55
C ARG A 26 -6.37 12.57 21.73
N THR A 27 -5.25 12.87 22.38
CA THR A 27 -3.95 13.12 21.77
C THR A 27 -2.85 12.57 22.67
N PHE A 28 -1.83 11.97 22.08
CA PHE A 28 -0.61 11.56 22.78
C PHE A 28 0.59 12.14 22.03
N ASP A 29 1.27 13.14 22.62
CA ASP A 29 2.48 13.73 22.03
C ASP A 29 3.65 12.73 22.05
N ASN A 30 3.68 11.89 23.09
CA ASN A 30 4.59 10.76 23.20
C ASN A 30 3.77 9.44 23.27
N PRO A 31 3.80 8.59 22.23
CA PRO A 31 3.02 7.36 22.22
C PRO A 31 3.44 6.36 23.30
N ALA A 32 4.63 6.49 23.89
CA ALA A 32 5.06 5.67 25.03
C ALA A 32 4.21 5.88 26.29
N GLU A 33 3.50 7.01 26.40
CA GLU A 33 2.60 7.31 27.52
C GLU A 33 1.31 6.48 27.49
N THR A 34 0.99 5.82 26.37
CA THR A 34 -0.15 4.89 26.29
C THR A 34 0.00 3.72 27.26
N TYR A 35 1.23 3.24 27.48
CA TYR A 35 1.53 2.12 28.37
C TYR A 35 1.18 2.38 29.85
N PRO A 36 1.68 3.46 30.50
CA PRO A 36 1.28 3.76 31.88
C PRO A 36 -0.22 4.07 32.01
N VAL A 37 -0.85 4.70 31.00
CA VAL A 37 -2.31 4.94 31.02
C VAL A 37 -3.10 3.62 31.00
N LEU A 38 -2.67 2.62 30.23
CA LEU A 38 -3.26 1.28 30.26
C LEU A 38 -3.13 0.62 31.65
N GLY A 39 -2.00 0.82 32.33
CA GLY A 39 -1.79 0.35 33.70
C GLY A 39 -2.79 0.94 34.71
N GLU A 40 -3.00 2.25 34.65
CA GLU A 40 -3.99 2.95 35.50
C GLU A 40 -5.43 2.52 35.16
N LEU A 41 -5.74 2.29 33.88
CA LEU A 41 -7.04 1.75 33.48
C LEU A 41 -7.27 0.34 34.04
N LEU A 42 -6.26 -0.53 34.05
CA LEU A 42 -6.37 -1.86 34.68
C LEU A 42 -6.62 -1.77 36.18
N ALA A 43 -5.96 -0.83 36.87
CA ALA A 43 -6.22 -0.57 38.28
C ALA A 43 -7.67 -0.07 38.47
N GLY A 44 -8.10 0.89 37.66
CA GLY A 44 -9.45 1.44 37.67
C GLY A 44 -10.55 0.41 37.42
N VAL A 45 -10.36 -0.51 36.47
CA VAL A 45 -11.32 -1.60 36.19
C VAL A 45 -11.47 -2.54 37.38
N ARG A 46 -10.36 -2.91 38.05
CA ARG A 46 -10.41 -3.73 39.27
C ARG A 46 -11.12 -3.00 40.42
N SER A 47 -10.84 -1.71 40.60
CA SER A 47 -11.54 -0.88 41.60
C SER A 47 -13.04 -0.77 41.28
N LEU A 48 -13.40 -0.60 40.00
CA LEU A 48 -14.80 -0.55 39.59
C LEU A 48 -15.52 -1.89 39.83
N ARG A 49 -14.86 -3.03 39.52
CA ARG A 49 -15.37 -4.37 39.84
C ARG A 49 -15.70 -4.49 41.33
N GLN A 50 -14.80 -4.02 42.19
CA GLN A 50 -15.00 -4.00 43.64
C GLN A 50 -16.16 -3.09 44.05
N VAL A 51 -16.29 -1.89 43.45
CA VAL A 51 -17.43 -0.99 43.72
C VAL A 51 -18.76 -1.65 43.36
N LEU A 52 -18.85 -2.36 42.23
CA LEU A 52 -20.07 -3.08 41.84
C LEU A 52 -20.44 -4.18 42.84
N ASP A 53 -19.46 -4.97 43.33
CA ASP A 53 -19.71 -5.97 44.39
C ASP A 53 -20.20 -5.32 45.68
N GLN A 54 -19.60 -4.18 46.07
CA GLN A 54 -19.98 -3.45 47.27
C GLN A 54 -21.41 -2.88 47.16
N LEU A 55 -21.79 -2.34 46.00
CA LEU A 55 -23.14 -1.85 45.75
C LEU A 55 -24.17 -2.99 45.73
N ALA A 56 -23.85 -4.12 45.10
CA ALA A 56 -24.70 -5.31 45.11
C ALA A 56 -24.92 -5.83 46.54
N ALA A 57 -23.85 -5.92 47.33
CA ALA A 57 -23.92 -6.30 48.75
C ALA A 57 -24.75 -5.30 49.57
N ALA A 58 -24.65 -4.00 49.29
CA ALA A 58 -25.47 -2.97 49.94
C ALA A 58 -26.97 -3.16 49.65
N HIS A 59 -27.34 -3.45 48.39
CA HIS A 59 -28.72 -3.78 48.02
C HIS A 59 -29.25 -5.02 48.75
N ILE A 60 -28.46 -6.10 48.79
CA ILE A 60 -28.83 -7.34 49.49
C ILE A 60 -29.02 -7.08 51.00
N LYS A 61 -28.09 -6.35 51.63
CA LYS A 61 -28.14 -6.01 53.06
C LYS A 61 -29.34 -5.12 53.41
N ALA A 62 -29.70 -4.17 52.53
CA ALA A 62 -30.81 -3.26 52.74
C ALA A 62 -32.18 -3.83 52.33
N ARG A 63 -32.23 -5.03 51.76
CA ARG A 63 -33.43 -5.65 51.17
C ARG A 63 -34.67 -5.64 52.08
N SER A 64 -34.50 -5.90 53.38
CA SER A 64 -35.62 -5.91 54.33
C SER A 64 -36.29 -4.54 54.51
N ARG A 65 -35.59 -3.45 54.16
CA ARG A 65 -36.06 -2.06 54.25
C ARG A 65 -36.55 -1.53 52.90
N ALA A 66 -36.37 -2.26 51.81
CA ALA A 66 -36.73 -1.82 50.47
C ALA A 66 -38.25 -1.84 50.26
N HIS A 67 -38.81 -0.72 49.82
CA HIS A 67 -40.21 -0.55 49.46
C HIS A 67 -40.28 0.18 48.12
N THR A 68 -41.31 -0.08 47.31
CA THR A 68 -41.59 0.76 46.12
C THR A 68 -42.14 2.12 46.52
N ASP A 69 -42.26 3.06 45.57
CA ASP A 69 -42.90 4.37 45.80
C ASP A 69 -44.36 4.24 46.27
N ALA A 70 -45.03 3.14 45.92
CA ALA A 70 -46.37 2.79 46.39
C ALA A 70 -46.38 2.11 47.78
N GLY A 71 -45.22 1.97 48.43
CA GLY A 71 -45.07 1.38 49.76
C GLY A 71 -45.04 -0.16 49.80
N SER A 72 -44.88 -0.86 48.66
CA SER A 72 -44.86 -2.33 48.65
C SER A 72 -43.48 -2.88 49.01
N GLN A 73 -43.37 -3.50 50.19
CA GLN A 73 -42.12 -4.13 50.66
C GLN A 73 -41.70 -5.34 49.82
N PRO A 74 -42.58 -6.31 49.50
CA PRO A 74 -42.17 -7.47 48.70
C PRO A 74 -41.69 -7.08 47.30
N ALA A 75 -42.36 -6.12 46.66
CA ALA A 75 -41.95 -5.64 45.34
C ALA A 75 -40.62 -4.86 45.41
N GLY A 76 -40.41 -4.03 46.44
CA GLY A 76 -39.13 -3.36 46.66
C GLY A 76 -37.99 -4.34 46.94
N ALA A 77 -38.24 -5.40 47.70
CA ALA A 77 -37.27 -6.46 47.97
C ALA A 77 -36.90 -7.27 46.72
N THR A 78 -37.84 -7.48 45.79
CA THR A 78 -37.55 -8.09 44.48
C THR A 78 -36.71 -7.16 43.62
N ALA A 79 -37.05 -5.87 43.56
CA ALA A 79 -36.28 -4.88 42.80
C ALA A 79 -34.83 -4.74 43.32
N ALA A 80 -34.63 -4.78 44.64
CA ALA A 80 -33.30 -4.74 45.24
C ALA A 80 -32.44 -5.97 44.87
N LEU A 81 -33.04 -7.17 44.79
CA LEU A 81 -32.34 -8.36 44.31
C LEU A 81 -31.98 -8.25 42.83
N ALA A 82 -32.93 -7.84 42.00
CA ALA A 82 -32.69 -7.67 40.57
C ALA A 82 -31.55 -6.67 40.31
N ALA A 83 -31.50 -5.56 41.05
CA ALA A 83 -30.40 -4.60 40.97
C ALA A 83 -29.04 -5.23 41.36
N ALA A 84 -29.00 -6.02 42.43
CA ALA A 84 -27.77 -6.71 42.83
C ALA A 84 -27.31 -7.73 41.78
N ASP A 85 -28.23 -8.48 41.17
CA ASP A 85 -27.92 -9.44 40.12
C ASP A 85 -27.36 -8.76 38.87
N GLU A 86 -27.93 -7.63 38.43
CA GLU A 86 -27.38 -6.84 37.32
C GLU A 86 -25.98 -6.29 37.63
N LEU A 87 -25.74 -5.83 38.87
CA LEU A 87 -24.41 -5.36 39.28
C LEU A 87 -23.37 -6.49 39.28
N HIS A 88 -23.74 -7.72 39.68
CA HIS A 88 -22.85 -8.88 39.57
C HIS A 88 -22.59 -9.29 38.12
N GLN A 89 -23.60 -9.22 37.24
CA GLN A 89 -23.43 -9.47 35.81
C GLN A 89 -22.48 -8.44 35.17
N ALA A 90 -22.68 -7.15 35.48
CA ALA A 90 -21.76 -6.09 35.07
C ALA A 90 -20.34 -6.33 35.60
N GLY A 91 -20.20 -6.83 36.83
CA GLY A 91 -18.92 -7.27 37.39
C GLY A 91 -18.24 -8.34 36.53
N THR A 92 -18.97 -9.38 36.14
CA THR A 92 -18.45 -10.45 35.25
C THR A 92 -17.98 -9.89 33.90
N LEU A 93 -18.70 -8.91 33.35
CA LEU A 93 -18.29 -8.24 32.12
C LEU A 93 -17.02 -7.41 32.33
N LEU A 94 -16.85 -6.76 33.49
CA LEU A 94 -15.61 -6.05 33.82
C LEU A 94 -14.41 -6.99 33.94
N ASP A 95 -14.60 -8.23 34.38
CA ASP A 95 -13.52 -9.23 34.37
C ASP A 95 -13.07 -9.52 32.92
N THR A 96 -14.02 -9.59 31.98
CA THR A 96 -13.70 -9.71 30.54
C THR A 96 -12.98 -8.47 29.99
N VAL A 97 -13.41 -7.27 30.40
CA VAL A 97 -12.72 -6.02 30.03
C VAL A 97 -11.30 -6.01 30.58
N HIS A 98 -11.12 -6.41 31.85
CA HIS A 98 -9.82 -6.51 32.50
C HIS A 98 -8.87 -7.41 31.70
N ASP A 99 -9.29 -8.63 31.34
CA ASP A 99 -8.48 -9.55 30.52
C ASP A 99 -8.07 -8.95 29.17
N ARG A 100 -8.96 -8.20 28.51
CA ARG A 100 -8.67 -7.57 27.21
C ARG A 100 -7.70 -6.40 27.33
N VAL A 101 -7.85 -5.58 28.37
CA VAL A 101 -6.92 -4.47 28.63
C VAL A 101 -5.55 -5.01 29.05
N ASP A 102 -5.49 -6.12 29.79
CA ASP A 102 -4.24 -6.77 30.22
C ASP A 102 -3.49 -7.37 29.02
N ALA A 103 -4.22 -8.00 28.10
CA ALA A 103 -3.67 -8.43 26.82
C ALA A 103 -3.15 -7.24 25.99
N ALA A 104 -3.88 -6.13 25.93
CA ALA A 104 -3.44 -4.92 25.24
C ALA A 104 -2.18 -4.32 25.88
N MET A 105 -2.09 -4.26 27.21
CA MET A 105 -0.90 -3.82 27.94
C MET A 105 0.30 -4.72 27.66
N SER A 106 0.09 -6.04 27.59
CA SER A 106 1.14 -7.01 27.24
C SER A 106 1.67 -6.82 25.82
N GLN A 107 0.83 -6.43 24.86
CA GLN A 107 1.26 -6.06 23.50
C GLN A 107 1.95 -4.70 23.48
N SER A 108 1.39 -3.70 24.16
CA SER A 108 1.96 -2.35 24.27
C SER A 108 3.38 -2.37 24.85
N GLY A 109 3.64 -3.22 25.84
CA GLY A 109 4.96 -3.39 26.44
C GLY A 109 6.03 -3.98 25.50
N GLN A 110 5.64 -4.51 24.34
CA GLN A 110 6.58 -5.00 23.31
C GLN A 110 6.95 -3.90 22.30
N ILE A 111 6.28 -2.74 22.34
CA ILE A 111 6.49 -1.66 21.37
C ILE A 111 7.67 -0.78 21.83
N ALA A 112 8.70 -0.70 20.98
CA ALA A 112 9.77 0.27 21.12
C ALA A 112 9.42 1.52 20.30
N TRP A 113 8.91 2.55 20.96
CA TRP A 113 8.63 3.84 20.32
C TRP A 113 9.93 4.59 20.05
N HIS A 114 10.23 4.85 18.78
CA HIS A 114 11.33 5.71 18.35
C HIS A 114 10.85 7.16 18.23
N PRO A 115 11.74 8.17 18.35
CA PRO A 115 11.41 9.55 18.03
C PRO A 115 10.78 9.61 16.64
N ALA A 116 9.83 10.55 16.46
CA ALA A 116 9.33 10.84 15.13
C ALA A 116 10.55 11.09 14.20
N PRO A 117 10.61 10.43 13.03
CA PRO A 117 11.71 10.66 12.12
C PRO A 117 11.82 12.15 11.82
N GLU A 118 13.05 12.66 11.72
CA GLU A 118 13.26 14.03 11.26
C GLU A 118 12.49 14.21 9.94
N PRO A 119 11.76 15.33 9.77
CA PRO A 119 11.13 15.62 8.50
C PRO A 119 12.19 15.49 7.41
N LEU A 120 11.97 14.57 6.46
CA LEU A 120 12.81 14.54 5.27
C LEU A 120 12.76 15.94 4.66
N ASP A 121 13.92 16.52 4.36
CA ASP A 121 14.01 17.76 3.60
C ASP A 121 13.17 17.61 2.32
N THR A 122 11.98 18.23 2.31
CA THR A 122 10.95 18.05 1.27
C THR A 122 11.27 18.80 -0.01
N THR A 123 12.52 19.17 -0.23
CA THR A 123 12.95 19.94 -1.41
C THR A 123 13.10 19.08 -2.67
N GLY A 124 12.80 17.77 -2.61
CA GLY A 124 12.91 16.85 -3.75
C GLY A 124 11.84 15.76 -3.89
N ALA A 125 10.74 15.80 -3.13
CA ALA A 125 9.66 14.82 -3.31
C ALA A 125 8.85 15.13 -4.58
N THR A 126 8.97 14.29 -5.61
CA THR A 126 8.20 14.40 -6.86
C THR A 126 6.71 14.45 -6.56
N ARG A 127 6.09 15.60 -6.80
CA ARG A 127 4.64 15.80 -6.68
C ARG A 127 3.98 15.40 -7.99
N THR A 128 3.00 14.52 -7.92
CA THR A 128 2.18 14.17 -9.10
C THR A 128 0.87 14.92 -9.01
N THR A 129 0.51 15.61 -10.10
CA THR A 129 -0.65 16.50 -10.18
C THR A 129 -1.55 16.11 -11.35
N VAL A 130 -2.86 16.05 -11.13
CA VAL A 130 -3.86 15.80 -12.18
C VAL A 130 -5.05 16.75 -12.06
N GLN A 131 -5.71 17.04 -13.19
CA GLN A 131 -6.99 17.76 -13.22
C GLN A 131 -8.12 16.75 -13.26
N ALA A 132 -9.11 16.90 -12.37
CA ALA A 132 -10.33 16.10 -12.30
C ALA A 132 -11.53 17.05 -12.26
N GLY A 133 -12.10 17.34 -13.42
CA GLY A 133 -13.14 18.36 -13.56
C GLY A 133 -12.65 19.74 -13.11
N GLU A 134 -13.31 20.31 -12.11
CA GLU A 134 -12.94 21.61 -11.51
C GLU A 134 -11.84 21.51 -10.43
N LEU A 135 -11.42 20.30 -10.08
CA LEU A 135 -10.44 20.06 -9.03
C LEU A 135 -9.04 19.81 -9.60
N ARG A 136 -8.03 20.43 -8.99
CA ARG A 136 -6.62 20.03 -9.14
C ARG A 136 -6.25 19.16 -7.95
N LEU A 137 -5.89 17.90 -8.23
CA LEU A 137 -5.44 16.94 -7.24
C LEU A 137 -3.92 16.83 -7.32
N THR A 138 -3.24 16.97 -6.19
CA THR A 138 -1.80 16.78 -6.07
C THR A 138 -1.51 15.80 -4.97
N VAL A 139 -0.65 14.81 -5.22
CA VAL A 139 -0.18 13.87 -4.19
C VAL A 139 1.34 13.82 -4.16
N TRP A 140 1.88 13.49 -2.98
CA TRP A 140 3.29 13.19 -2.81
C TRP A 140 3.48 12.15 -1.71
N PRO A 141 4.56 11.34 -1.79
CA PRO A 141 4.90 10.42 -0.72
C PRO A 141 5.03 11.15 0.61
N ASP A 142 4.50 10.55 1.66
CA ASP A 142 4.62 11.02 3.03
C ASP A 142 5.19 9.90 3.92
N VAL A 143 5.58 10.26 5.13
CA VAL A 143 6.13 9.32 6.12
C VAL A 143 5.12 8.19 6.35
N PRO A 144 5.49 6.93 6.08
CA PRO A 144 4.62 5.77 6.33
C PRO A 144 4.16 5.70 7.78
N LEU A 145 2.95 5.18 8.01
CA LEU A 145 2.39 5.00 9.35
C LEU A 145 2.28 3.50 9.67
N GLY A 146 3.23 2.99 10.46
CA GLY A 146 3.34 1.55 10.70
C GLY A 146 3.69 0.81 9.41
N GLU A 147 2.91 -0.20 9.05
CA GLU A 147 3.06 -0.93 7.78
C GLU A 147 2.39 -0.23 6.59
N HIS A 148 1.62 0.83 6.84
CA HIS A 148 0.85 1.51 5.80
C HIS A 148 1.66 2.63 5.14
N GLN A 149 1.73 2.55 3.81
CA GLN A 149 2.29 3.63 3.01
C GLN A 149 1.33 4.81 3.02
N ARG A 150 1.87 6.00 3.28
CA ARG A 150 1.09 7.22 3.46
C ARG A 150 1.47 8.23 2.40
N TYR A 151 0.47 8.89 1.84
CA TYR A 151 0.64 9.98 0.90
C TYR A 151 -0.05 11.21 1.47
N ALA A 152 0.58 12.35 1.25
CA ALA A 152 -0.07 13.62 1.48
C ALA A 152 -0.71 14.07 0.17
N TYR A 153 -1.82 14.78 0.29
CA TYR A 153 -2.55 15.31 -0.86
C TYR A 153 -2.96 16.76 -0.65
N ARG A 154 -3.16 17.43 -1.77
CA ARG A 154 -3.76 18.75 -1.88
C ARG A 154 -4.83 18.72 -2.94
N ILE A 155 -6.01 19.21 -2.59
CA ILE A 155 -7.13 19.43 -3.51
C ILE A 155 -7.29 20.93 -3.64
N GLU A 156 -7.34 21.42 -4.86
CA GLU A 156 -7.59 22.83 -5.14
C GLU A 156 -8.75 22.98 -6.10
N HIS A 157 -9.47 24.09 -5.98
CA HIS A 157 -10.39 24.56 -6.99
C HIS A 157 -9.76 25.79 -7.67
N PRO A 158 -9.13 25.65 -8.85
CA PRO A 158 -8.31 26.71 -9.45
C PRO A 158 -9.08 28.00 -9.73
N ALA A 159 -10.37 27.91 -10.08
CA ALA A 159 -11.21 29.07 -10.36
C ALA A 159 -11.59 29.89 -9.12
N THR A 160 -11.75 29.25 -7.95
CA THR A 160 -12.13 29.93 -6.70
C THR A 160 -10.93 30.17 -5.77
N GLY A 161 -9.80 29.49 -6.01
CA GLY A 161 -8.60 29.55 -5.19
C GLY A 161 -8.71 28.79 -3.86
N GLN A 162 -9.79 28.04 -3.64
CA GLN A 162 -9.95 27.22 -2.44
C GLN A 162 -8.99 26.02 -2.49
N SER A 163 -8.41 25.67 -1.34
CA SER A 163 -7.53 24.51 -1.22
C SER A 163 -7.71 23.81 0.12
N VAL A 164 -7.60 22.48 0.12
CA VAL A 164 -7.51 21.65 1.32
C VAL A 164 -6.34 20.68 1.17
N GLU A 165 -5.62 20.45 2.26
CA GLU A 165 -4.53 19.48 2.32
C GLU A 165 -4.83 18.42 3.37
N GLY A 166 -4.43 17.19 3.10
CA GLY A 166 -4.58 16.05 3.99
C GLY A 166 -3.36 15.13 3.94
N ARG A 167 -3.23 14.27 4.95
CA ARG A 167 -2.11 13.30 5.10
C ARG A 167 -2.60 11.89 5.42
N ASP A 168 -3.88 11.64 5.22
CA ASP A 168 -4.62 10.44 5.59
C ASP A 168 -4.88 9.51 4.40
N LEU A 169 -4.18 9.73 3.28
CA LEU A 169 -4.26 8.86 2.10
C LEU A 169 -3.34 7.65 2.27
N PHE A 170 -3.94 6.50 2.58
CA PHE A 170 -3.25 5.23 2.74
C PHE A 170 -3.49 4.33 1.52
N THR A 171 -2.42 3.76 0.97
CA THR A 171 -2.49 3.03 -0.31
C THR A 171 -2.26 1.52 -0.17
N GLY A 172 -2.14 1.01 1.06
CA GLY A 172 -1.94 -0.42 1.36
C GLY A 172 -0.81 -0.69 2.34
N THR A 173 -0.59 -1.98 2.66
CA THR A 173 0.55 -2.47 3.45
C THR A 173 1.65 -3.00 2.53
N GLY A 174 2.92 -2.74 2.86
CA GLY A 174 4.07 -3.25 2.09
C GLY A 174 4.86 -2.16 1.37
N ALA A 175 5.25 -2.38 0.11
CA ALA A 175 6.07 -1.44 -0.67
C ALA A 175 5.31 -0.15 -1.02
N PRO A 176 5.99 1.01 -1.15
CA PRO A 176 5.38 2.25 -1.61
C PRO A 176 4.75 2.04 -2.99
N VAL A 177 3.56 2.62 -3.20
CA VAL A 177 2.88 2.58 -4.49
C VAL A 177 3.34 3.73 -5.37
N SER A 178 3.05 3.70 -6.66
CA SER A 178 3.28 4.87 -7.51
C SER A 178 2.41 6.07 -7.05
N PRO A 179 2.89 7.32 -7.14
CA PRO A 179 2.04 8.50 -6.91
C PRO A 179 0.74 8.48 -7.73
N GLU A 180 0.75 7.87 -8.91
CA GLU A 180 -0.42 7.68 -9.77
C GLU A 180 -1.42 6.70 -9.13
N ARG A 181 -0.96 5.63 -8.48
CA ARG A 181 -1.80 4.76 -7.67
C ARG A 181 -2.36 5.49 -6.46
N ALA A 182 -1.59 6.36 -5.82
CA ALA A 182 -2.09 7.20 -4.74
C ALA A 182 -3.18 8.18 -5.23
N LEU A 183 -3.01 8.80 -6.41
CA LEU A 183 -4.04 9.64 -7.04
C LEU A 183 -5.34 8.86 -7.30
N ARG A 184 -5.22 7.62 -7.78
CA ARG A 184 -6.37 6.73 -7.97
C ARG A 184 -7.12 6.49 -6.65
N GLU A 185 -6.41 6.21 -5.56
CA GLU A 185 -7.06 6.04 -4.25
C GLU A 185 -7.73 7.32 -3.76
N LEU A 186 -7.12 8.48 -3.97
CA LEU A 186 -7.75 9.77 -3.65
C LEU A 186 -9.05 9.98 -4.45
N ALA A 187 -9.06 9.60 -5.74
CA ALA A 187 -10.24 9.68 -6.59
C ALA A 187 -11.38 8.78 -6.08
N VAL A 188 -11.08 7.59 -5.54
CA VAL A 188 -12.09 6.71 -4.91
C VAL A 188 -12.77 7.42 -3.73
N PHE A 189 -11.99 8.03 -2.83
CA PHE A 189 -12.55 8.77 -1.69
C PHE A 189 -13.41 9.96 -2.12
N LEU A 190 -12.97 10.71 -3.14
CA LEU A 190 -13.72 11.84 -3.67
C LEU A 190 -15.03 11.41 -4.34
N SER A 191 -15.01 10.30 -5.08
CA SER A 191 -16.22 9.74 -5.70
C SER A 191 -17.24 9.36 -4.62
N ALA A 192 -16.80 8.65 -3.58
CA ALA A 192 -17.66 8.25 -2.47
C ALA A 192 -18.24 9.45 -1.69
N ALA A 193 -17.45 10.53 -1.53
CA ALA A 193 -17.91 11.76 -0.90
C ALA A 193 -18.91 12.54 -1.77
N GLY A 194 -18.72 12.55 -3.10
CA GLY A 194 -19.66 13.13 -4.05
C GLY A 194 -21.00 12.38 -4.08
N GLU A 195 -20.97 11.05 -4.04
CA GLU A 195 -22.16 10.20 -3.94
C GLU A 195 -22.92 10.40 -2.62
N ALA A 196 -22.20 10.45 -1.50
CA ALA A 196 -22.78 10.76 -0.19
C ALA A 196 -23.50 12.12 -0.20
N ARG A 197 -22.87 13.13 -0.80
CA ARG A 197 -23.47 14.46 -0.96
C ARG A 197 -24.74 14.42 -1.82
N GLN A 198 -24.74 13.66 -2.91
CA GLN A 198 -25.94 13.45 -3.74
C GLN A 198 -27.05 12.77 -2.94
N PHE A 199 -26.72 11.72 -2.19
CA PHE A 199 -27.67 10.98 -1.35
C PHE A 199 -28.34 11.88 -0.32
N THR A 200 -27.59 12.74 0.38
CA THR A 200 -28.12 13.67 1.38
C THR A 200 -29.05 14.74 0.76
N ILE A 201 -28.78 15.16 -0.48
CA ILE A 201 -29.69 16.05 -1.24
C ILE A 201 -31.00 15.33 -1.57
N GLU A 202 -30.93 14.06 -1.97
CA GLU A 202 -32.10 13.25 -2.32
C GLU A 202 -32.91 12.78 -1.09
N ASN A 203 -32.25 12.63 0.06
CA ASN A 203 -32.81 12.11 1.30
C ASN A 203 -32.57 13.06 2.49
N PRO A 204 -33.31 14.17 2.58
CA PRO A 204 -33.10 15.16 3.65
C PRO A 204 -33.22 14.56 5.06
N GLY A 205 -32.19 14.75 5.89
CA GLY A 205 -32.14 14.29 7.29
C GLY A 205 -31.49 12.93 7.51
N GLN A 206 -31.14 12.22 6.44
CA GLN A 206 -30.29 11.03 6.50
C GLN A 206 -28.84 11.43 6.19
N HIS A 207 -27.89 10.81 6.89
CA HIS A 207 -26.46 11.04 6.73
C HIS A 207 -25.76 9.72 6.46
N THR A 208 -24.68 9.76 5.68
CA THR A 208 -23.84 8.58 5.41
C THR A 208 -22.53 8.64 6.18
N ASP A 209 -21.80 7.52 6.23
CA ASP A 209 -20.49 7.45 6.90
C ASP A 209 -19.43 8.36 6.26
N ASN A 210 -19.65 8.82 5.01
CA ASN A 210 -18.74 9.72 4.28
C ASN A 210 -19.09 11.20 4.47
N ASP A 211 -20.15 11.53 5.22
CA ASP A 211 -20.56 12.90 5.46
C ASP A 211 -19.50 13.65 6.29
N GLY A 212 -18.99 14.77 5.75
CA GLY A 212 -17.97 15.58 6.40
C GLY A 212 -16.53 15.09 6.22
N ALA A 213 -16.29 14.06 5.40
CA ALA A 213 -14.94 13.62 5.04
C ALA A 213 -14.13 14.71 4.31
N PHE A 214 -14.80 15.53 3.50
CA PHE A 214 -14.22 16.69 2.81
C PHE A 214 -15.09 17.94 2.99
N PRO A 215 -14.53 19.16 2.82
CA PRO A 215 -15.31 20.38 2.79
C PRO A 215 -16.42 20.35 1.72
N ASP A 216 -17.54 21.03 1.99
CA ASP A 216 -18.72 21.05 1.10
C ASP A 216 -18.34 21.34 -0.36
N TRP A 217 -17.48 22.34 -0.60
CA TRP A 217 -17.05 22.72 -1.96
C TRP A 217 -16.33 21.59 -2.71
N VAL A 218 -15.59 20.73 -2.01
CA VAL A 218 -14.93 19.56 -2.60
C VAL A 218 -15.97 18.51 -2.96
N THR A 219 -16.87 18.20 -2.04
CA THR A 219 -17.93 17.19 -2.26
C THR A 219 -18.91 17.62 -3.34
N ASP A 220 -19.22 18.92 -3.43
CA ASP A 220 -20.09 19.48 -4.46
C ASP A 220 -19.42 19.47 -5.84
N ALA A 221 -18.10 19.66 -5.92
CA ALA A 221 -17.34 19.55 -7.17
C ALA A 221 -17.20 18.08 -7.62
N ALA A 222 -16.89 17.17 -6.70
CA ALA A 222 -16.82 15.73 -6.99
C ALA A 222 -18.16 15.18 -7.50
N ARG A 223 -19.27 15.60 -6.88
CA ARG A 223 -20.64 15.27 -7.29
C ARG A 223 -20.99 15.80 -8.69
N GLN A 224 -20.46 16.95 -9.09
CA GLN A 224 -20.73 17.56 -10.40
C GLN A 224 -19.95 16.90 -11.54
N HIS A 225 -18.82 16.26 -11.24
CA HIS A 225 -17.93 15.65 -12.23
C HIS A 225 -17.57 14.19 -11.91
N PRO A 226 -18.55 13.30 -11.67
CA PRO A 226 -18.28 11.92 -11.29
C PRO A 226 -17.50 11.17 -12.37
N ASP A 227 -17.79 11.42 -13.66
CA ASP A 227 -17.15 10.76 -14.79
C ASP A 227 -15.63 10.98 -14.79
N THR A 228 -15.16 12.18 -14.43
CA THR A 228 -13.71 12.49 -14.40
C THR A 228 -12.98 11.75 -13.27
N LEU A 229 -13.67 11.45 -12.17
CA LEU A 229 -13.12 10.64 -11.09
C LEU A 229 -13.15 9.16 -11.46
N ILE A 230 -14.21 8.70 -12.12
CA ILE A 230 -14.32 7.32 -12.64
C ILE A 230 -13.19 7.04 -13.64
N GLU A 231 -12.89 7.96 -14.56
CA GLU A 231 -11.76 7.82 -15.49
C GLU A 231 -10.41 7.61 -14.75
N LEU A 232 -10.18 8.35 -13.66
CA LEU A 232 -9.00 8.17 -12.81
C LEU A 232 -9.00 6.83 -12.05
N ILE A 233 -10.18 6.35 -11.64
CA ILE A 233 -10.35 5.08 -10.93
C ILE A 233 -10.15 3.88 -11.88
N ASP A 234 -10.64 3.99 -13.12
CA ASP A 234 -10.55 2.94 -14.13
C ASP A 234 -9.15 2.87 -14.76
N HIS A 235 -8.36 3.94 -14.65
CA HIS A 235 -6.96 3.93 -15.03
C HIS A 235 -6.15 3.04 -14.06
N ASP A 236 -5.55 1.97 -14.57
CA ASP A 236 -4.65 1.09 -13.80
C ASP A 236 -3.18 1.53 -13.98
N PRO A 237 -2.61 2.28 -13.02
CA PRO A 237 -1.25 2.78 -13.12
C PRO A 237 -0.19 1.67 -12.95
N ASP A 238 -0.53 0.52 -12.37
CA ASP A 238 0.45 -0.56 -12.14
C ASP A 238 0.69 -1.38 -13.42
N ILE A 239 -0.29 -1.45 -14.33
CA ILE A 239 -0.08 -1.97 -15.69
C ILE A 239 0.82 -1.01 -16.48
N ALA A 240 0.60 0.30 -16.37
CA ALA A 240 1.37 1.33 -17.07
C ALA A 240 2.81 1.50 -16.52
N ASP A 241 3.00 1.42 -15.20
CA ASP A 241 4.32 1.47 -14.54
C ASP A 241 5.11 0.17 -14.79
N LYS A 242 4.42 -0.97 -14.94
CA LYS A 242 5.05 -2.23 -15.35
C LYS A 242 5.35 -2.29 -16.85
N THR A 243 4.61 -1.60 -17.72
CA THR A 243 4.99 -1.44 -19.13
C THR A 243 6.14 -0.47 -19.30
N SER A 244 6.20 0.62 -18.53
CA SER A 244 7.30 1.58 -18.58
C SER A 244 8.60 1.04 -17.97
N ARG A 245 8.53 0.18 -16.95
CA ARG A 245 9.71 -0.54 -16.40
C ARG A 245 10.19 -1.72 -17.25
N ARG A 246 9.66 -1.94 -18.45
CA ARG A 246 10.19 -2.95 -19.36
C ARG A 246 11.35 -2.40 -20.17
N TRP A 247 12.33 -3.24 -20.39
CA TRP A 247 13.45 -2.97 -21.27
C TRP A 247 13.19 -3.59 -22.63
N VAL A 248 13.27 -2.76 -23.65
CA VAL A 248 13.21 -3.14 -25.05
C VAL A 248 14.64 -3.33 -25.54
N SER A 249 14.95 -4.47 -26.15
CA SER A 249 16.25 -4.66 -26.79
C SER A 249 16.37 -3.72 -28.00
N VAL A 250 17.35 -2.82 -27.97
CA VAL A 250 17.70 -1.96 -29.11
C VAL A 250 18.61 -2.74 -30.05
N VAL A 251 19.66 -3.34 -29.50
CA VAL A 251 20.60 -4.14 -30.26
C VAL A 251 21.29 -5.16 -29.35
N PHE A 252 21.54 -6.36 -29.89
CA PHE A 252 22.35 -7.40 -29.28
C PHE A 252 23.42 -7.83 -30.29
N LEU A 253 24.68 -7.66 -29.95
CA LEU A 253 25.84 -8.01 -30.75
C LEU A 253 26.59 -9.15 -30.06
N GLN A 254 27.10 -10.10 -30.84
CA GLN A 254 27.87 -11.23 -30.32
C GLN A 254 29.04 -11.61 -31.26
N GLY A 255 30.14 -12.07 -30.67
CA GLY A 255 31.33 -12.49 -31.39
C GLY A 255 31.95 -11.33 -32.17
N ASP A 256 32.29 -11.56 -33.43
CA ASP A 256 32.95 -10.58 -34.32
C ASP A 256 32.21 -9.22 -34.41
N GLU A 257 30.90 -9.18 -34.18
CA GLU A 257 30.11 -7.94 -34.15
C GLU A 257 30.24 -7.17 -32.83
N ALA A 258 30.47 -7.88 -31.71
CA ALA A 258 30.65 -7.30 -30.39
C ALA A 258 32.09 -6.83 -30.15
N ASP A 259 33.08 -7.48 -30.75
CA ASP A 259 34.50 -7.19 -30.54
C ASP A 259 34.87 -5.71 -30.74
N PRO A 260 34.44 -5.02 -31.82
CA PRO A 260 34.75 -3.60 -32.01
C PRO A 260 34.14 -2.70 -30.93
N VAL A 261 33.01 -3.11 -30.34
CA VAL A 261 32.33 -2.36 -29.27
C VAL A 261 32.99 -2.62 -27.93
N LEU A 262 33.42 -3.86 -27.67
CA LEU A 262 34.21 -4.21 -26.48
C LEU A 262 35.55 -3.47 -26.45
N ASP A 263 36.21 -3.32 -27.60
CA ASP A 263 37.43 -2.51 -27.75
C ASP A 263 37.19 -1.03 -27.43
N ILE A 264 36.04 -0.48 -27.83
CA ILE A 264 35.64 0.90 -27.50
C ILE A 264 35.38 1.04 -26.00
N ILE A 265 34.70 0.07 -25.39
CA ILE A 265 34.44 0.07 -23.94
C ILE A 265 35.76 0.06 -23.16
N GLU A 266 36.75 -0.73 -23.59
CA GLU A 266 38.06 -0.78 -22.94
C GLU A 266 38.88 0.50 -23.16
N ARG A 267 38.82 1.09 -24.36
CA ARG A 267 39.64 2.26 -24.73
C ARG A 267 39.05 3.60 -24.27
N ASP A 268 37.77 3.80 -24.53
CA ASP A 268 37.09 5.09 -24.45
C ASP A 268 35.99 5.13 -23.37
N GLY A 269 35.58 3.96 -22.86
CA GLY A 269 34.61 3.83 -21.77
C GLY A 269 33.20 3.48 -22.24
N THR A 270 32.30 3.24 -21.27
CA THR A 270 30.93 2.76 -21.52
C THR A 270 30.02 3.80 -22.12
N ASP A 271 30.25 5.09 -21.85
CA ASP A 271 29.38 6.18 -22.34
C ASP A 271 29.51 6.33 -23.85
N THR A 272 30.73 6.27 -24.40
CA THR A 272 31.00 6.27 -25.84
C THR A 272 30.41 5.04 -26.53
N ALA A 273 30.40 3.89 -25.86
CA ALA A 273 29.76 2.69 -26.39
C ALA A 273 28.22 2.83 -26.43
N ILE A 274 27.61 3.45 -25.42
CA ILE A 274 26.18 3.74 -25.39
C ILE A 274 25.82 4.72 -26.51
N GLU A 275 26.56 5.83 -26.69
CA GLU A 275 26.37 6.79 -27.79
C GLU A 275 26.39 6.10 -29.16
N ARG A 276 27.38 5.23 -29.40
CA ARG A 276 27.49 4.49 -30.66
C ARG A 276 26.33 3.53 -30.90
N LEU A 277 25.91 2.81 -29.86
CA LEU A 277 24.84 1.82 -29.97
C LEU A 277 23.45 2.47 -30.01
N ALA A 278 23.29 3.67 -29.47
CA ALA A 278 22.05 4.45 -29.55
C ALA A 278 21.67 4.75 -31.02
N GLY A 279 22.64 4.79 -31.93
CA GLY A 279 22.37 4.91 -33.38
C GLY A 279 21.60 3.73 -34.01
N TYR A 280 21.43 2.60 -33.29
CA TYR A 280 20.55 1.50 -33.71
C TYR A 280 19.10 1.67 -33.23
N ASP A 281 18.81 2.72 -32.47
CA ASP A 281 17.46 2.99 -31.96
C ASP A 281 16.68 3.92 -32.90
N PHE A 282 15.72 3.36 -33.63
CA PHE A 282 14.83 4.08 -34.54
C PHE A 282 13.49 4.43 -33.88
N GLY A 283 13.43 4.53 -32.55
CA GLY A 283 12.24 4.95 -31.83
C GLY A 283 11.15 3.87 -31.85
N GLU A 284 9.96 4.22 -32.34
CA GLU A 284 8.79 3.33 -32.40
C GLU A 284 9.03 2.08 -33.26
N GLU A 285 9.82 2.16 -34.33
CA GLU A 285 10.12 1.01 -35.18
C GLU A 285 10.89 -0.06 -34.41
N THR A 286 11.90 0.35 -33.63
CA THR A 286 12.67 -0.53 -32.76
C THR A 286 11.79 -1.12 -31.65
N THR A 287 10.89 -0.32 -31.06
CA THR A 287 9.92 -0.80 -30.05
C THR A 287 9.01 -1.89 -30.63
N GLN A 288 8.39 -1.63 -31.77
CA GLN A 288 7.47 -2.56 -32.41
C GLN A 288 8.17 -3.86 -32.81
N ALA A 289 9.37 -3.77 -33.39
CA ALA A 289 10.15 -4.94 -33.77
C ALA A 289 10.51 -5.81 -32.55
N ALA A 290 10.92 -5.20 -31.44
CA ALA A 290 11.24 -5.94 -30.23
C ALA A 290 10.00 -6.58 -29.58
N LEU A 291 8.84 -5.92 -29.60
CA LEU A 291 7.56 -6.50 -29.15
C LEU A 291 7.16 -7.71 -30.00
N GLU A 292 7.29 -7.61 -31.33
CA GLU A 292 6.98 -8.70 -32.26
C GLU A 292 7.90 -9.92 -32.08
N ASN A 293 9.18 -9.68 -31.80
CA ASN A 293 10.17 -10.73 -31.60
C ASN A 293 10.27 -11.22 -30.14
N GLY A 294 9.54 -10.59 -29.21
CA GLY A 294 9.56 -10.94 -27.79
C GLY A 294 10.84 -10.52 -27.04
N TYR A 295 11.59 -9.55 -27.56
CA TYR A 295 12.78 -8.98 -26.92
C TYR A 295 12.45 -7.82 -25.98
N VAL A 296 11.44 -8.07 -25.14
CA VAL A 296 10.98 -7.16 -24.10
C VAL A 296 11.12 -7.87 -22.76
N TYR A 297 11.79 -7.22 -21.83
CA TYR A 297 12.21 -7.84 -20.58
C TYR A 297 11.69 -7.05 -19.38
N ASP A 298 11.19 -7.76 -18.37
CA ASP A 298 10.81 -7.15 -17.08
C ASP A 298 12.04 -6.80 -16.22
N THR A 299 13.23 -7.32 -16.57
CA THR A 299 14.55 -6.95 -15.99
C THR A 299 15.62 -7.14 -17.07
N PRO A 300 16.69 -6.31 -17.14
CA PRO A 300 17.73 -6.49 -18.14
C PRO A 300 18.34 -7.90 -18.04
N PRO A 301 18.45 -8.65 -19.15
CA PRO A 301 19.06 -9.97 -19.13
C PRO A 301 20.56 -9.82 -18.83
N THR A 302 20.96 -10.20 -17.62
CA THR A 302 22.35 -10.16 -17.16
C THR A 302 22.78 -11.54 -16.65
N GLY A 303 23.87 -12.09 -17.20
CA GLY A 303 24.57 -13.26 -16.69
C GLY A 303 25.57 -12.93 -15.57
N ALA A 304 26.08 -13.96 -14.88
CA ALA A 304 27.03 -13.78 -13.77
C ALA A 304 28.39 -13.17 -14.16
N LEU A 305 28.72 -13.14 -15.45
CA LEU A 305 29.95 -12.58 -16.00
C LEU A 305 29.70 -11.27 -16.78
N ASP A 306 28.47 -10.77 -16.72
CA ASP A 306 28.06 -9.57 -17.43
C ASP A 306 28.31 -8.36 -16.53
N ARG A 307 28.75 -7.29 -17.16
CA ARG A 307 28.88 -5.97 -16.57
C ARG A 307 27.76 -5.10 -17.10
N THR A 308 27.35 -4.12 -16.29
CA THR A 308 26.28 -3.19 -16.64
C THR A 308 26.75 -1.76 -16.54
N ALA A 309 26.24 -0.92 -17.45
CA ALA A 309 26.39 0.53 -17.41
C ALA A 309 25.06 1.18 -17.80
N ILE A 310 24.81 2.37 -17.28
CA ILE A 310 23.57 3.12 -17.52
C ILE A 310 23.97 4.49 -18.07
N GLY A 311 23.30 4.91 -19.14
CA GLY A 311 23.46 6.22 -19.75
C GLY A 311 22.13 6.67 -20.33
N ASP A 312 21.62 7.81 -19.87
CA ASP A 312 20.29 8.32 -20.21
C ASP A 312 19.18 7.26 -20.02
N VAL A 313 18.42 6.94 -21.08
CA VAL A 313 17.35 5.92 -21.08
C VAL A 313 17.86 4.51 -21.39
N TYR A 314 19.17 4.36 -21.58
CA TYR A 314 19.79 3.11 -22.02
C TYR A 314 20.50 2.37 -20.89
N THR A 315 20.35 1.05 -20.92
CA THR A 315 21.10 0.09 -20.11
C THR A 315 21.97 -0.75 -21.04
N LEU A 316 23.29 -0.63 -20.88
CA LEU A 316 24.27 -1.47 -21.56
C LEU A 316 24.57 -2.70 -20.70
N THR A 317 24.43 -3.90 -21.26
CA THR A 317 24.94 -5.14 -20.66
C THR A 317 26.01 -5.73 -21.56
N TYR A 318 27.17 -6.10 -21.00
CA TYR A 318 28.28 -6.60 -21.81
C TYR A 318 29.14 -7.61 -21.06
N SER A 319 29.67 -8.60 -21.77
CA SER A 319 30.64 -9.54 -21.22
C SER A 319 31.84 -9.66 -22.14
N PRO A 320 33.01 -9.13 -21.75
CA PRO A 320 34.24 -9.35 -22.49
C PRO A 320 34.63 -10.85 -22.55
N PHE A 321 34.21 -11.64 -21.56
CA PHE A 321 34.52 -13.07 -21.49
C PHE A 321 33.65 -13.91 -22.43
N LEU A 322 32.38 -13.54 -22.61
CA LEU A 322 31.43 -14.25 -23.48
C LEU A 322 31.28 -13.60 -24.87
N GLY A 323 31.92 -12.44 -25.08
CA GLY A 323 31.97 -11.74 -26.35
C GLY A 323 30.62 -11.20 -26.79
N HIS A 324 29.83 -10.61 -25.88
CA HIS A 324 28.54 -10.01 -26.22
C HIS A 324 28.35 -8.62 -25.64
N VAL A 325 27.53 -7.83 -26.33
CA VAL A 325 27.10 -6.50 -25.92
C VAL A 325 25.61 -6.34 -26.27
N SER A 326 24.80 -5.88 -25.32
CA SER A 326 23.40 -5.55 -25.51
C SER A 326 23.14 -4.13 -25.06
N LEU A 327 22.44 -3.35 -25.89
CA LEU A 327 21.84 -2.09 -25.47
C LEU A 327 20.33 -2.29 -25.32
N LEU A 328 19.80 -1.87 -24.18
CA LEU A 328 18.37 -1.89 -23.91
C LEU A 328 17.88 -0.47 -23.63
N ARG A 329 16.67 -0.14 -24.10
CA ARG A 329 15.97 1.11 -23.79
C ARG A 329 14.77 0.85 -22.88
N THR A 330 14.50 1.73 -21.94
CA THR A 330 13.23 1.75 -21.18
C THR A 330 12.03 2.02 -22.11
N HIS A 331 11.03 1.14 -22.12
CA HIS A 331 9.97 1.08 -23.13
C HIS A 331 9.23 2.41 -23.38
N ASP A 332 8.93 3.18 -22.32
CA ASP A 332 8.17 4.43 -22.42
C ASP A 332 9.05 5.70 -22.27
N ALA A 333 10.38 5.57 -22.37
CA ALA A 333 11.31 6.69 -22.23
C ALA A 333 11.86 7.15 -23.59
N ALA A 334 11.76 8.45 -23.87
CA ALA A 334 12.36 9.04 -25.07
C ALA A 334 13.85 9.37 -24.80
N PRO A 335 14.78 8.90 -25.65
CA PRO A 335 16.20 9.22 -25.50
C PRO A 335 16.48 10.70 -25.74
N ASP A 336 17.55 11.21 -25.13
CA ASP A 336 18.05 12.55 -25.41
C ASP A 336 18.33 12.71 -26.92
N PRO A 337 17.71 13.70 -27.60
CA PRO A 337 17.94 13.92 -29.03
C PRO A 337 19.41 14.17 -29.38
N ALA A 338 20.25 14.62 -28.44
CA ALA A 338 21.69 14.76 -28.66
C ALA A 338 22.41 13.42 -28.89
N LEU A 339 21.85 12.29 -28.43
CA LEU A 339 22.36 10.94 -28.64
C LEU A 339 21.91 10.32 -29.98
N LEU A 340 20.91 10.92 -30.65
CA LEU A 340 20.33 10.43 -31.91
C LEU A 340 20.94 11.10 -33.15
N ASP A 341 21.84 12.06 -32.98
CA ASP A 341 22.49 12.77 -34.08
C ASP A 341 23.57 11.89 -34.74
N ILE A 342 23.31 11.36 -35.95
CA ILE A 342 24.08 11.57 -37.21
C ILE A 342 23.75 10.51 -38.30
N ASP A 343 23.54 11.05 -39.53
CA ASP A 343 23.68 10.54 -40.91
C ASP A 343 23.53 9.04 -41.26
N ILE A 344 22.61 8.80 -42.20
CA ILE A 344 22.23 7.52 -42.78
C ILE A 344 23.26 7.04 -43.85
N PRO A 345 23.92 5.87 -43.70
CA PRO A 345 24.28 5.05 -44.85
C PRO A 345 23.15 4.05 -45.10
N ALA A 346 22.43 4.22 -46.21
CA ALA A 346 21.28 3.40 -46.55
C ALA A 346 21.62 1.90 -46.61
N PRO A 347 20.80 1.01 -45.99
CA PRO A 347 20.97 -0.43 -46.18
C PRO A 347 20.49 -0.84 -47.59
N ALA A 348 21.32 -1.66 -48.24
CA ALA A 348 21.10 -2.17 -49.59
C ALA A 348 19.80 -3.02 -49.69
N PRO A 349 19.08 -3.00 -50.82
CA PRO A 349 17.78 -3.66 -50.94
C PRO A 349 17.93 -5.19 -50.88
N ALA A 350 17.15 -5.79 -49.98
CA ALA A 350 17.00 -7.23 -49.83
C ALA A 350 16.59 -7.88 -51.16
N ARG A 351 17.38 -8.86 -51.61
CA ARG A 351 17.05 -9.69 -52.78
C ARG A 351 15.84 -10.56 -52.46
N ARG A 352 14.80 -10.45 -53.30
CA ARG A 352 13.66 -11.38 -53.37
C ARG A 352 14.03 -12.69 -54.07
N THR A 353 13.19 -13.70 -53.78
CA THR A 353 13.01 -15.05 -54.36
C THR A 353 13.91 -16.12 -53.71
N VAL A 354 13.38 -17.27 -53.27
CA VAL A 354 12.47 -18.16 -54.01
C VAL A 354 11.43 -18.86 -53.12
N GLU A 355 10.20 -18.88 -53.64
CA GLU A 355 9.02 -19.68 -53.29
C GLU A 355 9.29 -21.20 -53.34
N ARG A 356 8.86 -21.96 -52.32
CA ARG A 356 8.65 -23.42 -52.47
C ARG A 356 7.36 -23.86 -51.80
N ALA A 357 6.49 -24.44 -52.63
CA ALA A 357 5.22 -25.08 -52.31
C ALA A 357 5.39 -26.39 -51.48
N PRO A 358 4.31 -26.97 -50.94
CA PRO A 358 4.33 -27.76 -49.70
C PRO A 358 4.70 -29.22 -49.91
N VAL A 359 5.32 -29.85 -48.90
CA VAL A 359 5.52 -31.31 -48.84
C VAL A 359 4.92 -31.86 -47.53
N ARG A 360 4.02 -32.83 -47.68
CA ARG A 360 3.35 -33.58 -46.62
C ARG A 360 4.32 -34.49 -45.84
N ALA A 361 4.10 -34.51 -44.52
CA ALA A 361 4.19 -35.63 -43.57
C ALA A 361 5.36 -36.64 -43.68
N GLY A 362 6.24 -36.60 -42.68
CA GLY A 362 7.15 -37.68 -42.32
C GLY A 362 7.60 -37.51 -40.85
N ARG A 363 7.16 -38.44 -40.01
CA ARG A 363 7.34 -38.52 -38.56
C ARG A 363 8.79 -38.92 -38.21
N ALA A 364 9.50 -38.16 -37.36
CA ALA A 364 10.72 -38.63 -36.70
C ALA A 364 10.99 -37.85 -35.39
N GLU A 365 10.78 -38.57 -34.30
CA GLU A 365 11.29 -38.52 -32.92
C GLU A 365 12.10 -37.30 -32.44
N ALA A 366 11.52 -36.60 -31.46
CA ALA A 366 12.23 -35.77 -30.50
C ALA A 366 13.02 -36.67 -29.54
N THR A 367 14.34 -36.48 -29.45
CA THR A 367 15.17 -37.13 -28.44
C THR A 367 15.49 -36.13 -27.34
N ASP A 368 15.04 -36.51 -26.15
CA ASP A 368 15.01 -35.80 -24.88
C ASP A 368 16.43 -35.65 -24.29
N TRP A 369 16.86 -34.41 -24.03
CA TRP A 369 18.24 -34.04 -23.63
C TRP A 369 18.50 -34.21 -22.12
N PHE A 370 17.47 -34.44 -21.30
CA PHE A 370 17.61 -34.57 -19.84
C PHE A 370 17.25 -35.97 -19.32
N ALA A 371 18.04 -36.98 -19.69
CA ALA A 371 18.06 -38.25 -18.96
C ALA A 371 19.43 -38.94 -18.99
N ARG A 372 20.26 -38.66 -17.98
CA ARG A 372 21.25 -39.64 -17.50
C ARG A 372 21.25 -39.69 -15.97
N ARG A 373 20.83 -40.84 -15.45
CA ARG A 373 21.35 -41.41 -14.19
C ARG A 373 22.18 -42.64 -14.55
N PRO A 374 23.34 -42.87 -13.91
CA PRO A 374 24.07 -44.12 -14.03
C PRO A 374 23.68 -45.10 -12.90
N GLY A 375 23.78 -46.39 -13.18
CA GLY A 375 23.93 -47.43 -12.15
C GLY A 375 23.01 -48.63 -12.32
N ALA A 376 23.49 -49.64 -13.05
CA ALA A 376 22.86 -50.94 -13.22
C ALA A 376 23.18 -51.91 -12.06
N SER A 377 22.18 -52.70 -11.64
CA SER A 377 22.28 -54.13 -11.25
C SER A 377 20.89 -54.57 -10.76
N ALA A 378 20.15 -55.40 -11.49
CA ALA A 378 20.33 -56.84 -11.74
C ALA A 378 19.44 -57.69 -10.83
N SER A 379 18.74 -58.61 -11.50
CA SER A 379 18.21 -59.90 -11.03
C SER A 379 16.87 -59.96 -10.26
N HIS A 380 15.91 -60.53 -11.00
CA HIS A 380 15.13 -61.73 -10.66
C HIS A 380 14.24 -61.75 -9.41
N GLY A 381 12.98 -62.15 -9.64
CA GLY A 381 12.32 -63.11 -8.75
C GLY A 381 10.85 -62.86 -8.46
N ARG A 382 10.00 -63.61 -9.14
CA ARG A 382 8.56 -63.82 -8.92
C ARG A 382 8.14 -64.01 -7.44
N GLY A 383 6.88 -63.66 -7.15
CA GLY A 383 6.02 -64.29 -6.14
C GLY A 383 5.14 -63.28 -5.40
N LEU A 384 3.89 -63.04 -5.82
CA LEU A 384 2.63 -63.67 -5.35
C LEU A 384 2.33 -63.54 -3.84
N ALA A 385 1.18 -62.90 -3.57
CA ALA A 385 0.30 -62.98 -2.40
C ALA A 385 0.86 -62.44 -1.07
N LEU A 386 0.12 -61.68 -0.26
CA LEU A 386 -1.32 -61.62 0.04
C LEU A 386 -1.81 -60.17 0.18
#